data_AF-A0A932LQ72-F1
#
_entry.id   AF-A0A932LQ72-F1
#
_cell.length_a   1.000
_cell.length_b   1.000
_cell.length_c   1.000
_cell.angle_alpha   90.00
_cell.angle_beta   90.00
_cell.angle_gamma   90.00
#
_symmetry.space_group_name_H-M   'P 1'
#
loop_
_entity.id
_entity.type
_entity.pdbx_description
1 polymer ?
#
loop_
_entity_poly.entity_id
_entity_poly.type
_entity_poly.pdbx_seq_one_letter_code
_entity_poly.pdbx_strand_id
1 'polypeptide(L)' 'MAAKKKKKKTFTASKTVREMARERVGSPRPSQLVVAKKSKPEKYKPTLGKLLEDQ' A
#
# COMPACT_ATOMS: atom_id res chain seq x y z
N MET A 1 -25.33 5.31 -15.17
CA MET A 1 -24.85 5.00 -13.81
C MET A 1 -24.97 6.25 -12.95
N ALA A 2 -25.82 6.27 -11.92
CA ALA A 2 -26.03 7.47 -11.11
C ALA A 2 -24.80 7.79 -10.23
N ALA A 3 -24.30 9.01 -10.30
CA ALA A 3 -23.20 9.49 -9.47
C ALA A 3 -23.66 9.58 -8.00
N LYS A 4 -23.00 8.85 -7.09
CA LYS A 4 -23.31 8.92 -5.65
C LYS A 4 -23.04 10.33 -5.12
N LYS A 5 -24.05 10.95 -4.50
CA LYS A 5 -23.94 12.25 -3.83
C LYS A 5 -22.90 12.15 -2.69
N LYS A 6 -21.85 12.97 -2.76
CA LYS A 6 -20.78 12.99 -1.73
C LYS A 6 -21.33 13.61 -0.43
N LYS A 7 -20.99 13.02 0.72
CA LYS A 7 -21.34 13.57 2.04
C LYS A 7 -20.65 14.92 2.24
N LYS A 8 -21.33 15.86 2.92
CA LYS A 8 -20.75 17.16 3.30
C LYS A 8 -19.50 16.90 4.16
N LYS A 9 -18.40 17.60 3.85
CA LYS A 9 -17.16 17.48 4.62
C LYS A 9 -17.34 18.27 5.92
N THR A 10 -17.20 17.60 7.06
CA THR A 10 -17.16 18.27 8.36
C THR A 10 -15.77 18.84 8.63
N PHE A 11 -15.76 19.98 9.30
CA PHE A 11 -14.55 20.53 9.89
C PHE A 11 -14.03 19.57 10.97
N THR A 12 -12.72 19.34 10.97
CA THR A 12 -12.04 18.50 11.94
C THR A 12 -10.66 19.10 12.18
N ALA A 13 -10.30 19.38 13.43
CA ALA A 13 -9.03 20.03 13.78
C ALA A 13 -7.80 19.25 13.25
N SER A 14 -7.89 17.93 13.17
CA SER A 14 -6.81 17.11 12.61
C SER A 14 -6.55 17.35 11.12
N LYS A 15 -7.56 17.75 10.33
CA LYS A 15 -7.37 18.09 8.91
C LYS A 15 -6.65 19.41 8.75
N THR A 16 -7.04 20.43 9.50
CA THR A 16 -6.40 21.75 9.41
C THR A 16 -4.94 21.68 9.84
N VAL A 17 -4.63 20.95 10.90
CA VAL A 17 -3.24 20.70 11.31
C VAL A 17 -2.45 20.00 10.21
N ARG A 18 -3.01 18.97 9.57
CA ARG A 18 -2.35 18.26 8.46
C ARG A 18 -2.14 19.14 7.23
N GLU A 19 -3.08 20.04 6.91
CA GLU A 19 -2.96 20.96 5.79
C GLU A 19 -1.89 22.03 6.05
N MET A 20 -1.93 22.66 7.23
CA MET A 20 -0.89 23.59 7.68
C MET A 20 0.52 22.97 7.67
N ALA A 21 0.63 21.71 8.08
CA ALA A 21 1.91 21.00 8.03
C ALA A 21 2.39 20.78 6.60
N ARG A 22 1.50 20.47 5.65
CA ARG A 22 1.87 20.33 4.23
C ARG A 22 2.30 21.63 3.59
N GLU A 23 1.69 22.75 3.98
CA GLU A 23 2.09 24.09 3.52
C GLU A 23 3.48 24.48 4.05
N ARG A 24 3.80 24.15 5.31
CA ARG A 24 5.07 24.54 5.94
C ARG A 24 6.24 23.58 5.70
N VAL A 25 5.98 22.27 5.79
CA VAL A 25 7.01 21.21 5.76
C VAL A 25 7.05 20.50 4.41
N GLY A 26 5.97 20.60 3.62
CA GLY A 26 5.81 19.88 2.36
C GLY A 26 4.98 18.59 2.50
N SER A 27 4.48 18.08 1.38
CA SER A 27 3.71 16.83 1.39
C SER A 27 4.64 15.64 1.63
N PRO A 28 4.28 14.68 2.51
CA PRO A 28 5.03 13.43 2.62
C PRO A 28 5.06 12.74 1.27
N ARG A 29 6.19 12.08 0.95
CA ARG A 29 6.32 11.30 -0.29
C ARG A 29 5.17 10.29 -0.34
N PRO A 30 4.51 10.11 -1.49
CA PRO A 30 3.48 9.10 -1.62
C PRO A 30 4.10 7.76 -1.22
N SER A 31 3.42 7.01 -0.34
CA SER A 31 3.85 5.66 0.00
C SER A 31 3.99 4.89 -1.31
N GLN A 32 5.22 4.54 -1.68
CA GLN A 32 5.41 3.58 -2.75
C GLN A 32 4.66 2.33 -2.31
N LEU A 33 3.73 1.86 -3.12
CA LEU A 33 3.13 0.55 -2.96
C LEU A 33 4.28 -0.45 -3.10
N VAL A 34 4.94 -0.77 -1.98
CA VAL A 34 5.89 -1.87 -1.93
C VAL A 34 5.03 -3.09 -2.19
N VAL A 35 5.09 -3.60 -3.41
CA VAL A 35 4.48 -4.89 -3.77
C VAL A 35 4.96 -5.85 -2.71
N ALA A 36 4.03 -6.39 -1.91
CA ALA A 36 4.35 -7.37 -0.91
C ALA A 36 5.11 -8.49 -1.63
N LYS A 37 6.39 -8.70 -1.26
CA LYS A 37 7.22 -9.78 -1.80
C LYS A 37 6.60 -11.10 -1.35
N LYS A 38 5.55 -11.56 -2.05
CA LYS A 38 4.75 -12.73 -1.69
C LYS A 38 5.43 -14.06 -2.00
N SER A 39 6.63 -14.05 -2.59
CA SER A 39 7.47 -15.23 -2.63
C SER A 39 8.92 -14.84 -2.34
N LYS A 40 9.49 -15.50 -1.34
CA LYS A 40 10.94 -15.57 -1.20
C LYS A 40 11.42 -16.51 -2.30
N PRO A 41 12.43 -16.15 -3.12
CA PRO A 41 13.01 -17.10 -4.05
C PRO A 41 13.56 -18.29 -3.23
N GLU A 42 13.38 -19.49 -3.76
CA GLU A 42 13.79 -20.71 -3.08
C GLU A 42 15.32 -20.71 -2.96
N LYS A 43 15.83 -20.64 -1.71
CA LYS A 43 17.25 -20.44 -1.43
C LYS A 43 18.10 -21.68 -1.76
N TYR A 44 17.47 -22.84 -1.90
CA TYR A 44 18.13 -24.14 -2.00
C TYR A 44 17.65 -24.91 -3.22
N LYS A 45 18.48 -25.86 -3.66
CA LYS A 45 18.13 -26.81 -4.71
C LYS A 45 16.91 -27.65 -4.28
N PRO A 46 15.99 -27.99 -5.20
CA PRO A 46 14.87 -28.84 -4.89
C PRO A 46 15.35 -30.23 -4.46
N THR A 47 14.66 -30.82 -3.48
CA THR A 47 14.94 -32.19 -3.03
C THR A 47 14.39 -33.21 -4.03
N LEU A 48 14.91 -34.44 -4.00
CA LEU A 48 14.46 -35.52 -4.89
C LEU A 48 12.94 -35.75 -4.80
N GLY A 49 12.34 -35.59 -3.62
CA GLY A 49 10.89 -35.69 -3.45
C GLY A 49 10.11 -34.65 -4.26
N LYS A 50 10.57 -33.39 -4.30
CA LYS A 50 9.91 -32.34 -5.09
C LYS A 50 10.04 -32.56 -6.59
N LEU A 51 11.18 -33.10 -7.04
CA LEU A 51 11.40 -33.43 -8.45
C LEU A 51 10.52 -34.59 -8.94
N LEU A 52 10.11 -35.48 -8.03
CA LEU A 52 9.19 -36.58 -8.32
C LEU A 52 7.71 -36.15 -8.32
N GLU A 53 7.37 -35.06 -7.62
CA GLU A 53 6.01 -34.49 -7.56
C GLU A 53 5.64 -33.66 -8.82
N ASP A 54 6.64 -33.20 -9.57
CA ASP A 54 6.47 -32.39 -10.80
C ASP A 54 6.33 -33.23 -12.10
N GLN A 55 6.24 -34.57 -12.00
CA GLN A 55 5.90 -35.49 -13.11
C GLN A 55 4.48 -36.03 -12.99
#